data_AF-A0A0Q9UB27-F1
#
_entry.id   AF-A0A0Q9UB27-F1
#
_cell.length_a   1.000
_cell.length_b   1.000
_cell.length_c   1.000
_cell.angle_alpha   90.00
_cell.angle_beta   90.00
_cell.angle_gamma   90.00
#
_symmetry.space_group_name_H-M   'P 1'
#
loop_
_entity.id
_entity.type
_entity.pdbx_description
1 polymer ?
#
loop_
_entity_poly.entity_id
_entity_poly.type
_entity_poly.pdbx_seq_one_letter_code
_entity_poly.pdbx_strand_id
1 'polypeptide(L)'
;MTDLRPATAANDDRWIDAAARITAAARLLVRSEDLEEALALAASAIGEALVGEAVIRVTATQHDLLAGASGVVPPSALPPAVREVLSGPVDLDGATVDPADAGTRGVLMESSGIHATCRVWAGVGRTPSPGVAERTVAELLLHSLAQAVDRIVTVDRFRQNEANLERAVESHRLVGQAMGILIERHRIVSEEAFDVLRRASQDHNVKLREVAQRVIETGAEPDEVVGRS
;
A
#
# COMPACT_ATOMS: atom_id res chain seq x y z
N MET A 1 -46.29 -32.46 -19.12
CA MET A 1 -46.44 -31.20 -18.37
C MET A 1 -45.07 -30.89 -17.77
N THR A 2 -44.17 -30.42 -18.63
CA THR A 2 -42.77 -30.15 -18.27
C THR A 2 -42.73 -28.74 -17.71
N ASP A 3 -42.39 -28.63 -16.44
CA ASP A 3 -42.34 -27.41 -15.66
C ASP A 3 -41.20 -26.50 -16.19
N LEU A 4 -41.57 -25.58 -17.09
CA LEU A 4 -40.73 -24.48 -17.55
C LEU A 4 -40.75 -23.39 -16.47
N ARG A 5 -40.08 -23.64 -15.34
CA ARG A 5 -39.66 -22.56 -14.45
C ARG A 5 -38.69 -21.67 -15.25
N PRO A 6 -39.02 -20.39 -15.53
CA PRO A 6 -38.31 -19.64 -16.56
C PRO A 6 -36.94 -19.19 -16.07
N ALA A 7 -35.93 -19.29 -16.95
CA ALA A 7 -34.54 -18.87 -16.73
C ALA A 7 -34.39 -17.41 -16.25
N THR A 8 -35.45 -16.61 -16.34
CA THR A 8 -35.53 -15.22 -15.84
C THR A 8 -35.48 -15.14 -14.32
N ALA A 9 -36.18 -16.01 -13.58
CA ALA A 9 -36.17 -15.97 -12.11
C ALA A 9 -34.80 -16.31 -11.52
N ALA A 10 -34.10 -17.30 -12.10
CA ALA A 10 -32.75 -17.69 -11.69
C ALA A 10 -31.71 -16.61 -12.05
N ASN A 11 -31.93 -15.84 -13.11
CA ASN A 11 -31.10 -14.70 -13.47
C ASN A 11 -31.33 -13.54 -12.50
N ASP A 12 -32.59 -13.25 -12.14
CA ASP A 12 -32.95 -12.19 -11.19
C ASP A 12 -32.39 -12.46 -9.78
N ASP A 13 -32.49 -13.69 -9.28
CA ASP A 13 -31.90 -14.07 -7.98
C ASP A 13 -30.37 -13.90 -7.98
N ARG A 14 -29.70 -14.28 -9.08
CA ARG A 14 -28.24 -14.10 -9.22
C ARG A 14 -27.84 -12.61 -9.22
N TRP A 15 -28.64 -11.74 -9.84
CA TRP A 15 -28.40 -10.30 -9.85
C TRP A 15 -28.61 -9.67 -8.48
N ILE A 16 -29.61 -10.13 -7.71
CA ILE A 16 -29.85 -9.67 -6.34
C ILE A 16 -28.67 -10.04 -5.42
N ASP A 17 -28.16 -11.28 -5.52
CA ASP A 17 -27.02 -11.73 -4.72
C ASP A 17 -25.72 -10.99 -5.08
N ALA A 18 -25.52 -10.68 -6.36
CA ALA A 18 -24.39 -9.85 -6.81
C ALA A 18 -24.49 -8.42 -6.26
N ALA A 19 -25.66 -7.79 -6.35
CA ALA A 19 -25.87 -6.44 -5.82
C ALA A 19 -25.65 -6.38 -4.30
N ALA A 20 -26.08 -7.40 -3.56
CA ALA A 20 -25.86 -7.51 -2.12
C ALA A 20 -24.35 -7.61 -1.78
N ARG A 21 -23.60 -8.44 -2.50
CA ARG A 21 -22.14 -8.59 -2.32
C ARG A 21 -21.38 -7.31 -2.68
N ILE A 22 -21.71 -6.68 -3.81
CA ILE A 22 -21.13 -5.39 -4.21
C ILE A 22 -21.38 -4.32 -3.14
N THR A 23 -22.60 -4.25 -2.62
CA THR A 23 -22.95 -3.31 -1.55
C THR A 23 -22.19 -3.60 -0.25
N ALA A 24 -22.03 -4.88 0.11
CA ALA A 24 -21.25 -5.28 1.26
C ALA A 24 -19.76 -4.92 1.10
N ALA A 25 -19.20 -5.16 -0.07
CA ALA A 25 -17.83 -4.81 -0.41
C ALA A 25 -17.60 -3.29 -0.30
N ALA A 26 -18.48 -2.47 -0.86
CA ALA A 26 -18.39 -1.01 -0.72
C ALA A 26 -18.34 -0.55 0.76
N ARG A 27 -19.14 -1.17 1.64
CA ARG A 27 -19.13 -0.86 3.08
C ARG A 27 -17.86 -1.31 3.79
N LEU A 28 -17.34 -2.48 3.42
CA LEU A 28 -16.11 -3.03 4.00
C LEU A 28 -14.88 -2.22 3.55
N LEU A 29 -14.82 -1.78 2.29
CA LEU A 29 -13.75 -0.91 1.79
C LEU A 29 -13.60 0.37 2.63
N VAL A 30 -14.72 1.02 2.96
CA VAL A 30 -14.74 2.24 3.79
C VAL A 30 -14.07 2.01 5.15
N ARG A 31 -14.15 0.80 5.70
CA ARG A 31 -13.65 0.44 7.03
C ARG A 31 -12.31 -0.30 7.01
N SER A 32 -11.82 -0.71 5.83
CA SER A 32 -10.61 -1.53 5.74
C SER A 32 -9.39 -0.79 6.30
N GLU A 33 -8.62 -1.43 7.15
CA GLU A 33 -7.33 -0.89 7.60
C GLU A 33 -6.16 -1.63 6.93
N ASP A 34 -6.45 -2.73 6.25
CA ASP A 34 -5.50 -3.54 5.51
C ASP A 34 -5.61 -3.21 4.02
N LEU A 35 -4.46 -2.88 3.41
CA LEU A 35 -4.37 -2.53 1.99
C LEU A 35 -4.63 -3.75 1.11
N GLU A 36 -4.07 -4.91 1.42
CA GLU A 36 -4.23 -6.12 0.61
C GLU A 36 -5.67 -6.62 0.64
N GLU A 37 -6.31 -6.58 1.82
CA GLU A 37 -7.73 -6.92 1.98
C GLU A 37 -8.61 -5.97 1.17
N ALA A 38 -8.37 -4.65 1.25
CA ALA A 38 -9.13 -3.65 0.50
C ALA A 38 -9.01 -3.89 -1.01
N LEU A 39 -7.80 -4.21 -1.49
CA LEU A 39 -7.56 -4.48 -2.90
C LEU A 39 -8.25 -5.75 -3.38
N ALA A 40 -8.14 -6.85 -2.64
CA ALA A 40 -8.79 -8.11 -2.99
C ALA A 40 -10.31 -7.97 -3.03
N LEU A 41 -10.87 -7.28 -2.04
CA LEU A 41 -12.29 -7.00 -1.94
C LEU A 41 -12.80 -6.15 -3.11
N ALA A 42 -12.09 -5.08 -3.46
CA ALA A 42 -12.44 -4.25 -4.60
C ALA A 42 -12.32 -5.00 -5.92
N ALA A 43 -11.25 -5.79 -6.11
CA ALA A 43 -11.06 -6.60 -7.31
C ALA A 43 -12.20 -7.61 -7.48
N SER A 44 -12.62 -8.28 -6.41
CA SER A 44 -13.78 -9.18 -6.43
C SER A 44 -15.06 -8.43 -6.81
N ALA A 45 -15.37 -7.31 -6.15
CA ALA A 45 -16.61 -6.56 -6.38
C ALA A 45 -16.67 -5.92 -7.79
N ILE A 46 -15.55 -5.41 -8.30
CA ILE A 46 -15.45 -4.86 -9.66
C ILE A 46 -15.58 -5.98 -10.69
N GLY A 47 -14.94 -7.13 -10.47
CA GLY A 47 -15.10 -8.30 -11.32
C GLY A 47 -16.54 -8.80 -11.37
N GLU A 48 -17.24 -8.81 -10.23
CA GLU A 48 -18.66 -9.12 -10.17
C GLU A 48 -19.53 -8.12 -10.94
N ALA A 49 -19.29 -6.81 -10.77
CA ALA A 49 -20.03 -5.76 -11.45
C ALA A 49 -19.88 -5.84 -12.98
N LEU A 50 -18.69 -6.20 -13.47
CA LEU A 50 -18.37 -6.27 -14.90
C LEU A 50 -18.49 -7.68 -15.49
N VAL A 51 -18.88 -8.67 -14.68
CA VAL A 51 -18.97 -10.08 -15.06
C VAL A 51 -17.64 -10.57 -15.68
N GLY A 52 -16.54 -10.31 -14.98
CA GLY A 52 -15.18 -10.56 -15.45
C GLY A 52 -14.16 -10.70 -14.32
N GLU A 53 -12.91 -10.95 -14.67
CA GLU A 53 -11.79 -10.92 -13.73
C GLU A 53 -11.18 -9.53 -13.70
N ALA A 54 -11.05 -8.95 -12.51
CA ALA A 54 -10.43 -7.65 -12.32
C ALA A 54 -9.06 -7.77 -11.64
N VAL A 55 -8.09 -7.04 -12.17
CA VAL A 55 -6.76 -6.87 -11.59
C VAL A 55 -6.54 -5.40 -11.35
N ILE A 56 -6.20 -5.06 -10.11
CA ILE A 56 -5.96 -3.69 -9.65
C ILE A 56 -4.47 -3.51 -9.47
N ARG A 57 -3.94 -2.40 -9.98
CA ARG A 57 -2.66 -1.83 -9.58
C ARG A 57 -2.91 -0.64 -8.66
N VAL A 58 -2.18 -0.59 -7.56
CA VAL A 58 -2.06 0.62 -6.75
C VAL A 58 -0.64 1.11 -6.78
N THR A 59 -0.49 2.38 -7.14
CA THR A 59 0.78 3.10 -7.11
C THR A 59 0.68 4.20 -6.06
N ALA A 60 1.47 4.10 -5.01
CA ALA A 60 1.64 5.08 -3.95
C ALA A 60 3.14 5.28 -3.66
N THR A 61 3.47 6.28 -2.84
CA THR A 61 4.88 6.60 -2.50
C THR A 61 5.67 5.43 -1.90
N GLN A 62 5.00 4.53 -1.17
CA GLN A 62 5.63 3.39 -0.50
C GLN A 62 5.08 2.03 -0.94
N HIS A 63 4.05 2.01 -1.80
CA HIS A 63 3.37 0.79 -2.20
C HIS A 63 3.21 0.79 -3.72
N ASP A 64 3.70 -0.26 -4.38
CA ASP A 64 3.36 -0.58 -5.77
C ASP A 64 2.90 -2.04 -5.79
N LEU A 65 1.58 -2.22 -5.70
CA LEU A 65 0.96 -3.52 -5.53
C LEU A 65 0.03 -3.84 -6.69
N LEU A 66 0.00 -5.11 -7.07
CA LEU A 66 -0.96 -5.69 -7.97
C LEU A 66 -1.80 -6.69 -7.20
N ALA A 67 -3.11 -6.68 -7.37
CA ALA A 67 -4.02 -7.57 -6.67
C ALA A 67 -5.20 -7.98 -7.55
N GLY A 68 -5.62 -9.24 -7.40
CA GLY A 68 -6.89 -9.75 -7.90
C GLY A 68 -7.80 -10.15 -6.75
N ALA A 69 -8.93 -10.79 -7.04
CA ALA A 69 -9.89 -11.22 -6.02
C ALA A 69 -9.30 -12.18 -4.96
N SER A 70 -8.21 -12.89 -5.29
CA SER A 70 -7.53 -13.82 -4.39
C SER A 70 -6.41 -13.19 -3.53
N GLY A 71 -6.18 -11.88 -3.65
CA GLY A 71 -5.11 -11.17 -2.94
C GLY A 71 -4.03 -10.61 -3.88
N VAL A 72 -2.87 -10.30 -3.30
CA VAL A 72 -1.72 -9.74 -4.02
C VAL A 72 -1.17 -10.76 -5.04
N VAL A 73 -0.88 -10.26 -6.24
CA VAL A 73 -0.41 -11.04 -7.37
C VAL A 73 0.94 -10.50 -7.84
N PRO A 74 1.97 -11.35 -8.02
CA PRO A 74 3.23 -10.88 -8.58
C PRO A 74 3.05 -10.48 -10.05
N PRO A 75 3.76 -9.46 -10.55
CA PRO A 75 3.65 -9.04 -11.96
C PRO A 75 3.82 -10.19 -12.96
N SER A 76 4.72 -11.14 -12.68
CA SER A 76 4.99 -12.30 -13.55
C SER A 76 3.81 -13.24 -13.74
N ALA A 77 2.81 -13.22 -12.85
CA ALA A 77 1.60 -14.02 -12.99
C ALA A 77 0.58 -13.40 -13.96
N LEU A 78 0.77 -12.15 -14.36
CA LEU A 78 -0.11 -11.47 -15.31
C LEU A 78 0.41 -11.58 -16.75
N PRO A 79 -0.49 -11.72 -17.75
CA PRO A 79 -0.13 -11.60 -19.14
C PRO A 79 0.63 -10.29 -19.43
N PRO A 80 1.67 -10.30 -20.29
CA PRO A 80 2.45 -9.09 -20.60
C PRO A 80 1.58 -7.90 -21.04
N ALA A 81 0.56 -8.17 -21.85
CA ALA A 81 -0.43 -7.18 -22.31
C ALA A 81 -1.15 -6.48 -21.15
N VAL A 82 -1.62 -7.24 -20.16
CA VAL A 82 -2.33 -6.69 -18.99
C VAL A 82 -1.39 -5.85 -18.13
N ARG A 83 -0.13 -6.29 -17.96
CA ARG A 83 0.88 -5.49 -17.25
C ARG A 83 1.16 -4.16 -17.91
N GLU A 84 1.29 -4.17 -19.24
CA GLU A 84 1.55 -2.96 -20.02
C GLU A 84 0.38 -1.99 -19.91
N VAL A 85 -0.86 -2.46 -20.08
CA VAL A 85 -2.08 -1.64 -19.95
C VAL A 85 -2.21 -1.07 -18.52
N LEU A 86 -1.95 -1.86 -17.48
CA LEU A 86 -1.96 -1.38 -16.09
C LEU A 86 -0.82 -0.40 -15.79
N SER A 87 0.22 -0.34 -16.62
CA SER A 87 1.36 0.56 -16.44
C SER A 87 1.35 1.77 -17.36
N GLY A 88 0.60 1.70 -18.47
CA GLY A 88 0.55 2.74 -19.50
C GLY A 88 -0.18 4.01 -19.06
N PRO A 89 -0.07 5.09 -19.83
CA PRO A 89 -0.87 6.30 -19.60
C PRO A 89 -2.36 6.00 -19.84
N VAL A 90 -3.24 6.58 -19.01
CA VAL A 90 -4.69 6.56 -19.24
C VAL A 90 -5.04 7.73 -20.15
N ASP A 91 -5.80 7.48 -21.22
CA ASP A 91 -6.32 8.55 -22.07
C ASP A 91 -7.42 9.33 -21.33
N LEU A 92 -7.54 10.63 -21.62
CA LEU A 92 -8.35 11.60 -20.87
C LEU A 92 -9.85 11.24 -20.79
N ASP A 93 -10.35 10.44 -21.73
CA ASP A 93 -11.77 10.07 -21.81
C ASP A 93 -12.12 8.74 -21.11
N GLY A 94 -11.14 8.07 -20.48
CA GLY A 94 -11.35 6.70 -19.95
C GLY A 94 -11.79 5.71 -21.04
N ALA A 95 -11.64 6.09 -22.31
CA ALA A 95 -11.89 5.24 -23.45
C ALA A 95 -10.76 4.19 -23.49
N THR A 96 -11.17 2.94 -23.63
CA THR A 96 -10.30 1.80 -23.85
C THR A 96 -9.17 2.17 -24.81
N VAL A 97 -7.91 2.11 -24.37
CA VAL A 97 -6.86 1.67 -25.28
C VAL A 97 -7.34 0.30 -25.73
N ASP A 98 -7.88 0.20 -26.94
CA ASP A 98 -8.16 -1.09 -27.53
C ASP A 98 -6.78 -1.78 -27.59
N PRO A 99 -6.53 -2.85 -26.82
CA PRO A 99 -5.26 -3.55 -26.90
C PRO A 99 -5.29 -4.43 -28.15
N ALA A 100 -5.72 -3.85 -29.29
CA ALA A 100 -5.81 -4.48 -30.58
C ALA A 100 -4.42 -4.99 -31.05
N ASP A 101 -3.33 -4.45 -30.49
CA ASP A 101 -1.97 -4.96 -30.70
C ASP A 101 -1.55 -6.06 -29.69
N ALA A 102 -2.36 -6.35 -28.65
CA ALA A 102 -2.03 -7.30 -27.58
C ALA A 102 -3.12 -8.36 -27.28
N GLY A 103 -4.21 -8.42 -28.07
CA GLY A 103 -5.18 -9.52 -28.07
C GLY A 103 -6.07 -9.67 -26.82
N THR A 104 -6.19 -8.64 -25.98
CA THR A 104 -6.76 -8.77 -24.62
C THR A 104 -8.03 -7.92 -24.41
N ARG A 105 -9.23 -8.44 -24.69
CA ARG A 105 -10.49 -7.66 -24.51
C ARG A 105 -10.74 -7.32 -23.02
N GLY A 106 -10.95 -6.05 -22.71
CA GLY A 106 -11.22 -5.61 -21.34
C GLY A 106 -11.52 -4.12 -21.21
N VAL A 107 -11.87 -3.69 -20.01
CA VAL A 107 -12.08 -2.28 -19.65
C VAL A 107 -10.97 -1.84 -18.70
N LEU A 108 -10.36 -0.70 -19.02
CA LEU A 108 -9.41 -0.01 -18.15
C LEU A 108 -10.12 1.15 -17.45
N MET A 109 -9.96 1.27 -16.14
CA MET A 109 -10.44 2.42 -15.37
C MET A 109 -9.35 2.87 -14.42
N GLU A 110 -9.38 4.15 -14.04
CA GLU A 110 -8.46 4.73 -13.08
C GLU A 110 -9.23 5.66 -12.12
N SER A 111 -8.79 5.67 -10.87
CA SER A 111 -9.15 6.70 -9.91
C SER A 111 -7.91 7.08 -9.12
N SER A 112 -7.64 8.38 -9.03
CA SER A 112 -6.50 8.92 -8.29
C SER A 112 -6.98 9.63 -7.03
N GLY A 113 -6.31 9.32 -5.91
CA GLY A 113 -6.41 10.04 -4.64
C GLY A 113 -5.28 11.06 -4.48
N ILE A 114 -5.02 11.47 -3.24
CA ILE A 114 -3.96 12.44 -2.91
C ILE A 114 -2.59 11.75 -2.92
N HIS A 115 -2.53 10.54 -2.39
CA HIS A 115 -1.29 9.80 -2.13
C HIS A 115 -1.16 8.50 -2.92
N ALA A 116 -2.22 8.07 -3.61
CA ALA A 116 -2.23 6.84 -4.38
C ALA A 116 -3.10 6.95 -5.62
N THR A 117 -2.69 6.25 -6.68
CA THR A 117 -3.49 6.02 -7.89
C THR A 117 -3.88 4.56 -7.95
N CYS A 118 -5.17 4.29 -8.12
CA CYS A 118 -5.73 2.97 -8.34
C CYS A 118 -6.10 2.82 -9.81
N ARG A 119 -5.51 1.84 -10.49
CA ARG A 119 -5.85 1.51 -11.87
C ARG A 119 -6.34 0.07 -11.92
N VAL A 120 -7.44 -0.17 -12.61
CA VAL A 120 -8.02 -1.51 -12.73
C VAL A 120 -8.17 -1.90 -14.19
N TRP A 121 -7.74 -3.11 -14.49
CA TRP A 121 -8.07 -3.78 -15.74
C TRP A 121 -9.06 -4.89 -15.44
N ALA A 122 -10.22 -4.86 -16.10
CA ALA A 122 -11.23 -5.90 -15.99
C ALA A 122 -11.36 -6.63 -17.34
N GLY A 123 -11.03 -7.91 -17.36
CA GLY A 123 -11.17 -8.75 -18.54
C GLY A 123 -12.65 -8.99 -18.86
N VAL A 124 -13.06 -8.64 -20.07
CA VAL A 124 -14.41 -8.93 -20.58
C VAL A 124 -14.24 -10.10 -21.54
N GLY A 125 -14.74 -11.28 -21.17
CA GLY A 125 -14.55 -12.52 -21.94
C GLY A 125 -15.29 -12.50 -23.29
N ARG A 126 -16.09 -13.54 -23.57
CA ARG A 126 -17.01 -13.54 -24.72
C ARG A 126 -18.30 -12.74 -24.47
N THR A 127 -18.40 -12.11 -23.30
CA THR A 127 -19.53 -11.28 -22.90
C THR A 127 -19.58 -10.00 -23.74
N PRO A 128 -20.79 -9.48 -24.05
CA PRO A 128 -20.91 -8.16 -24.65
C PRO A 128 -20.26 -7.11 -23.75
N SER A 129 -19.82 -6.00 -24.35
CA SER A 129 -19.27 -4.86 -23.62
C SER A 129 -20.20 -4.49 -22.45
N PRO A 130 -19.67 -4.24 -21.24
CA PRO A 130 -20.50 -3.89 -20.09
C PRO A 130 -21.36 -2.67 -20.40
N GLY A 131 -22.60 -2.70 -19.89
CA GLY A 131 -23.51 -1.58 -20.00
C GLY A 131 -23.06 -0.38 -19.17
N VAL A 132 -23.75 0.75 -19.36
CA VAL A 132 -23.43 1.99 -18.64
C VAL A 132 -23.58 1.81 -17.14
N ALA A 133 -24.61 1.10 -16.68
CA ALA A 133 -24.87 0.90 -15.24
C ALA A 133 -23.77 0.07 -14.57
N GLU A 134 -23.37 -1.04 -15.20
CA GLU A 134 -22.29 -1.91 -14.71
C GLU A 134 -20.97 -1.14 -14.61
N ARG A 135 -20.66 -0.35 -15.65
CA ARG A 135 -19.49 0.51 -15.67
C ARG A 135 -19.54 1.58 -14.58
N THR A 136 -20.68 2.25 -14.40
CA THR A 136 -20.86 3.25 -13.32
C THR A 136 -20.64 2.62 -11.94
N VAL A 137 -21.16 1.41 -11.69
CA VAL A 137 -20.95 0.71 -10.41
C VAL A 137 -19.47 0.38 -10.20
N ALA A 138 -18.78 -0.14 -11.23
CA ALA A 138 -17.35 -0.42 -11.17
C ALA A 138 -16.51 0.84 -10.93
N GLU A 139 -16.84 1.96 -11.59
CA GLU A 139 -16.18 3.24 -11.39
C GLU A 139 -16.41 3.76 -9.96
N LEU A 140 -17.62 3.64 -9.41
CA LEU A 140 -17.91 4.01 -8.01
C LEU A 140 -17.13 3.15 -7.01
N LEU A 141 -17.02 1.83 -7.25
CA LEU A 141 -16.20 0.94 -6.43
C LEU A 141 -14.72 1.32 -6.49
N LEU A 142 -14.21 1.65 -7.68
CA LEU A 142 -12.82 2.08 -7.85
C LEU A 142 -12.55 3.40 -7.12
N HIS A 143 -13.49 4.36 -7.17
CA HIS A 143 -13.39 5.58 -6.39
C HIS A 143 -13.42 5.29 -4.89
N SER A 144 -14.31 4.42 -4.43
CA SER A 144 -14.36 4.02 -3.01
C SER A 144 -13.06 3.36 -2.56
N LEU A 145 -12.44 2.53 -3.41
CA LEU A 145 -11.13 1.95 -3.14
C LEU A 145 -10.06 3.04 -3.05
N ALA A 146 -10.00 3.98 -4.00
CA ALA A 146 -9.01 5.05 -3.99
C ALA A 146 -9.07 5.86 -2.68
N GLN A 147 -10.27 6.15 -2.17
CA GLN A 147 -10.44 6.80 -0.86
C GLN A 147 -9.98 5.91 0.30
N ALA A 148 -10.25 4.61 0.27
CA ALA A 148 -9.79 3.67 1.29
C ALA A 148 -8.26 3.57 1.31
N VAL A 149 -7.63 3.42 0.14
CA VAL A 149 -6.18 3.38 -0.02
C VAL A 149 -5.54 4.67 0.48
N ASP A 150 -6.09 5.83 0.12
CA ASP A 150 -5.56 7.12 0.59
C ASP A 150 -5.59 7.23 2.11
N ARG A 151 -6.69 6.80 2.75
CA ARG A 151 -6.80 6.74 4.21
C ARG A 151 -5.76 5.80 4.82
N ILE A 152 -5.65 4.57 4.31
CA ILE A 152 -4.73 3.55 4.84
C ILE A 152 -3.28 4.05 4.73
N VAL A 153 -2.87 4.49 3.53
CA VAL A 153 -1.52 5.02 3.26
C VAL A 153 -1.23 6.25 4.13
N THR A 154 -2.21 7.12 4.35
CA THR A 154 -2.06 8.28 5.22
C THR A 154 -1.81 7.88 6.67
N VAL A 155 -2.60 6.95 7.21
CA VAL A 155 -2.44 6.45 8.59
C VAL A 155 -1.07 5.78 8.77
N ASP A 156 -0.65 4.95 7.82
CA ASP A 156 0.66 4.29 7.88
C ASP A 156 1.81 5.30 7.84
N ARG A 157 1.70 6.34 7.01
CA ARG A 157 2.69 7.42 6.97
C ARG A 157 2.78 8.16 8.31
N PHE A 158 1.64 8.43 8.96
CA PHE A 158 1.64 9.06 10.28
C PHE A 158 2.31 8.16 11.33
N ARG A 159 1.97 6.87 11.39
CA ARG A 159 2.57 5.90 12.31
C ARG A 159 4.09 5.78 12.11
N GLN A 160 4.55 5.72 10.85
CA GLN A 160 5.97 5.67 10.54
C GLN A 160 6.69 6.97 10.96
N ASN A 161 6.06 8.14 10.75
CA ASN A 161 6.63 9.41 11.14
C ASN A 161 6.74 9.55 12.66
N GLU A 162 5.71 9.13 13.39
CA GLU A 162 5.73 9.07 14.86
C GLU A 162 6.85 8.16 15.36
N ALA A 163 6.94 6.93 14.83
CA ALA A 163 8.01 5.99 15.18
C ALA A 163 9.43 6.51 14.78
N ASN A 164 9.55 7.30 13.71
CA ASN A 164 10.81 7.97 13.36
C ASN A 164 11.16 9.06 14.38
N LEU A 165 10.17 9.88 14.77
CA LEU A 165 10.35 10.97 15.72
C LEU A 165 10.70 10.45 17.11
N GLU A 166 9.98 9.43 17.60
CA GLU A 166 10.27 8.77 18.88
C GLU A 166 11.70 8.21 18.90
N ARG A 167 12.13 7.54 17.84
CA ARG A 167 13.51 7.05 17.71
C ARG A 167 14.54 8.18 17.70
N ALA A 168 14.22 9.31 17.05
CA ALA A 168 15.10 10.47 17.02
C ALA A 168 15.23 11.10 18.41
N VAL A 169 14.11 11.27 19.13
CA VAL A 169 14.07 11.80 20.50
C VAL A 169 14.85 10.90 21.46
N GLU A 170 14.61 9.58 21.42
CA GLU A 170 15.32 8.64 22.30
C GLU A 170 16.83 8.63 21.99
N SER A 171 17.21 8.66 20.71
CA SER A 171 18.62 8.79 20.33
C SER A 171 19.24 10.08 20.88
N HIS A 172 18.54 11.21 20.81
CA HIS A 172 19.02 12.48 21.35
C HIS A 172 19.16 12.43 22.88
N ARG A 173 18.22 11.78 23.57
CA ARG A 173 18.24 11.60 25.02
C ARG A 173 19.45 10.78 25.45
N LEU A 174 19.70 9.64 24.81
CA LEU A 174 20.85 8.78 25.09
C LEU A 174 22.17 9.53 24.85
N VAL A 175 22.29 10.24 23.72
CA VAL A 175 23.49 11.02 23.44
C VAL A 175 23.71 12.11 24.50
N GLY A 176 22.68 12.86 24.87
CA GLY A 176 22.78 13.89 25.92
C GLY A 176 23.16 13.34 27.29
N GLN A 177 22.63 12.16 27.67
CA GLN A 177 22.98 11.50 28.92
C GLN A 177 24.45 11.04 28.93
N ALA A 178 24.91 10.39 27.86
CA ALA A 178 26.30 9.98 27.73
C ALA A 178 27.24 11.19 27.74
N MET A 179 26.88 12.28 27.05
CA MET A 179 27.62 13.54 27.11
C MET A 179 27.70 14.08 28.53
N GLY A 180 26.61 14.05 29.30
CA GLY A 180 26.61 14.47 30.70
C GLY A 180 27.61 13.69 31.56
N ILE A 181 27.71 12.37 31.35
CA ILE A 181 28.70 11.52 32.02
C ILE A 181 30.14 11.95 31.67
N LEU A 182 30.40 12.24 30.40
CA LEU A 182 31.73 12.67 29.93
C LEU A 182 32.08 14.09 30.39
N ILE A 183 31.13 15.02 30.36
CA ILE A 183 31.30 16.40 30.85
C ILE A 183 31.66 16.37 32.34
N GLU A 184 30.95 15.61 33.15
CA GLU A 184 31.23 15.56 34.59
C GLU A 184 32.60 14.95 34.90
N ARG A 185 32.98 13.91 34.17
CA ARG A 185 34.23 13.16 34.38
C ARG A 185 35.46 13.88 33.87
N HIS A 186 35.40 14.36 32.64
CA HIS A 186 36.55 14.95 31.94
C HIS A 186 36.58 16.48 32.08
N ARG A 187 35.52 17.10 32.63
CA ARG A 187 35.38 18.56 32.77
C ARG A 187 35.50 19.29 31.43
N ILE A 188 34.99 18.66 30.37
CA ILE A 188 34.98 19.18 28.99
C ILE A 188 33.64 19.85 28.66
N VAL A 189 33.61 20.65 27.60
CA VAL A 189 32.36 21.27 27.14
C VAL A 189 31.51 20.28 26.33
N SER A 190 30.23 20.64 26.13
CA SER A 190 29.27 19.83 25.39
C SER A 190 29.74 19.45 23.97
N GLU A 191 30.38 20.38 23.26
CA GLU A 191 30.86 20.12 21.90
C GLU A 191 31.96 19.05 21.89
N GLU A 192 32.94 19.16 22.81
CA GLU A 192 34.02 18.19 22.97
C GLU A 192 33.49 16.81 23.37
N ALA A 193 32.52 16.73 24.30
CA ALA A 193 31.91 15.47 24.71
C ALA A 193 31.18 14.77 23.56
N PHE A 194 30.47 15.53 22.72
CA PHE A 194 29.84 14.99 21.52
C PHE A 194 30.89 14.48 20.52
N ASP A 195 31.99 15.20 20.33
CA ASP A 195 33.08 14.79 19.44
C ASP A 195 33.78 13.51 19.90
N VAL A 196 33.88 13.26 21.21
CA VAL A 196 34.39 11.97 21.73
C VAL A 196 33.46 10.83 21.33
N LEU A 197 32.14 10.96 21.58
CA LEU A 197 31.15 9.94 21.19
C LEU A 197 31.14 9.71 19.66
N ARG A 198 31.22 10.81 18.89
CA ARG A 198 31.24 10.79 17.43
C ARG A 198 32.48 10.06 16.89
N ARG A 199 33.67 10.32 17.45
CA ARG A 199 34.89 9.62 17.04
C ARG A 199 34.79 8.12 17.29
N ALA A 200 34.40 7.71 18.49
CA ALA A 200 34.20 6.30 18.81
C ALA A 200 33.19 5.61 17.87
N SER A 201 32.09 6.30 17.56
CA SER A 201 31.08 5.83 16.59
C SER A 201 31.66 5.66 15.18
N GLN A 202 32.46 6.61 14.71
CA GLN A 202 33.06 6.59 13.37
C GLN A 202 34.18 5.56 13.25
N ASP A 203 35.08 5.51 14.23
CA ASP A 203 36.25 4.64 14.23
C ASP A 203 35.86 3.16 14.27
N HIS A 204 34.72 2.85 14.90
CA HIS A 204 34.21 1.48 15.03
C HIS A 204 33.00 1.18 14.12
N ASN A 205 32.54 2.14 13.32
CA ASN A 205 31.34 2.04 12.48
C ASN A 205 30.09 1.54 13.24
N VAL A 206 29.93 2.00 14.49
CA VAL A 206 28.78 1.69 15.36
C VAL A 206 27.89 2.92 15.45
N LYS A 207 26.57 2.73 15.49
CA LYS A 207 25.64 3.87 15.56
C LYS A 207 25.88 4.67 16.83
N LEU A 208 25.95 6.00 16.72
CA LEU A 208 26.22 6.91 17.84
C LEU A 208 25.35 6.64 19.08
N ARG A 209 24.06 6.35 18.88
CA ARG A 209 23.12 6.01 19.97
C ARG A 209 23.52 4.73 20.73
N GLU A 210 24.12 3.76 20.04
CA GLU A 210 24.56 2.50 20.65
C GLU A 210 25.85 2.72 21.44
N VAL A 211 26.76 3.56 20.94
CA VAL A 211 27.92 4.03 21.72
C VAL A 211 27.45 4.73 22.99
N ALA A 212 26.54 5.70 22.85
CA ALA A 212 25.99 6.43 23.98
C ALA A 212 25.30 5.52 25.00
N GLN A 213 24.50 4.55 24.55
CA GLN A 213 23.86 3.57 25.41
C GLN A 213 24.90 2.76 26.21
N ARG A 214 25.96 2.25 25.57
CA ARG A 214 27.00 1.48 26.27
C ARG A 214 27.78 2.34 27.28
N VAL A 215 28.02 3.62 26.97
CA VAL A 215 28.62 4.57 27.92
C VAL A 215 27.71 4.79 29.13
N ILE A 216 26.40 4.92 28.93
CA ILE A 216 25.44 5.05 30.04
C ILE A 216 25.42 3.79 30.91
N GLU A 217 25.38 2.60 30.29
CA GLU A 217 25.29 1.32 30.99
C GLU A 217 26.55 0.99 31.79
N THR A 218 27.73 1.28 31.23
CA THR A 218 29.01 0.88 31.83
C THR A 218 29.69 2.01 32.60
N GLY A 219 29.36 3.27 32.27
CA GLY A 219 30.16 4.41 32.68
C GLY A 219 31.60 4.34 32.17
N ALA A 220 31.95 3.56 31.16
CA ALA A 220 33.32 3.49 30.63
C ALA A 220 33.55 4.47 29.48
N GLU A 221 34.79 4.58 29.01
CA GLU A 221 35.11 5.47 27.89
C GLU A 221 34.49 4.97 26.58
N PRO A 222 34.09 5.87 25.65
CA PRO A 222 33.41 5.49 24.41
C PRO A 222 34.20 4.47 23.58
N ASP A 223 35.50 4.64 23.38
CA ASP A 223 36.31 3.68 22.61
C ASP A 223 36.41 2.31 23.28
N GLU A 224 36.46 2.27 24.62
CA GLU A 224 36.55 1.01 25.37
C GLU A 224 35.27 0.17 25.27
N VAL A 225 34.11 0.81 25.15
CA VAL A 225 32.82 0.11 25.09
C VAL A 225 32.49 -0.39 23.68
N VAL A 226 33.06 0.20 22.63
CA VAL A 226 32.92 -0.33 21.27
C VAL A 226 34.04 -1.29 20.86
N GLY A 227 35.27 -1.11 21.37
CA GLY A 227 36.40 -2.01 21.07
C GLY A 227 36.35 -3.40 21.71
N ARG A 228 35.40 -3.66 22.63
CA ARG A 228 35.21 -4.96 23.31
C ARG A 228 34.22 -5.91 22.61
N SER A 229 33.78 -5.59 21.39
CA SER A 229 32.82 -6.39 20.59
C SER A 229 33.55 -7.27 19.58
#